data_AF-A0AA35XDF4-F1
#
_entry.id   AF-A0AA35XDF4-F1
#
_cell.length_a   1.000
_cell.length_b   1.000
_cell.length_c   1.000
_cell.angle_alpha   90.00
_cell.angle_beta   90.00
_cell.angle_gamma   90.00
#
_symmetry.space_group_name_H-M   'P 1'
#
loop_
_entity.id
_entity.type
_entity.pdbx_description
1 polymer ?
#
loop_
_entity_poly.entity_id
_entity_poly.type
_entity_poly.pdbx_seq_one_letter_code
_entity_poly.pdbx_strand_id
1 'polypeptide(L)'
;MRIRIVGVDEEWAGYCCTYDVHVHTSACLFPEGEMENVTTLTAARLAGKIWGDVRPLFYLELPSTSSFQHVTEVPDYLKQVTPYFFAMILLEVFIRWMKGMPRVRFNDSINSLSAGLFLLLAKILLGGIDISLYVWVHSRFCVYELPWDSALTWIVALLGVDCGYYWFHRMAHEVNLFWAAHQTHHSSEDYTLSTALRQSTCQVFTSMVNGGRGRWGNWNLSLWTPLNTEHTFL
;
A
#
# COMPACT_ATOMS: atom_id res chain seq x y z
N MET A 1 -49.76 -6.42 0.78
CA MET A 1 -49.17 -5.99 2.07
C MET A 1 -48.70 -4.55 1.90
N ARG A 2 -49.37 -3.59 2.56
CA ARG A 2 -49.11 -2.14 2.48
C ARG A 2 -47.96 -1.80 3.43
N ILE A 3 -46.87 -1.24 2.93
CA ILE A 3 -45.82 -0.67 3.77
C ILE A 3 -46.21 0.79 4.04
N ARG A 4 -46.43 1.09 5.32
CA ARG A 4 -46.68 2.44 5.86
C ARG A 4 -45.31 2.96 6.31
N ILE A 5 -44.79 3.99 5.64
CA ILE A 5 -43.61 4.72 6.12
C ILE A 5 -44.12 5.65 7.22
N VAL A 6 -43.70 5.38 8.45
CA VAL A 6 -43.93 6.24 9.62
C VAL A 6 -42.96 7.41 9.50
N GLY A 7 -43.49 8.63 9.54
CA GLY A 7 -42.72 9.86 9.53
C GLY A 7 -41.77 9.93 10.71
N VAL A 8 -40.57 10.47 10.47
CA VAL A 8 -39.64 10.86 11.51
C VAL A 8 -39.83 12.35 11.70
N ASP A 9 -40.19 12.71 12.93
CA ASP A 9 -40.55 14.05 13.37
C ASP A 9 -39.41 15.06 13.18
N GLU A 10 -39.80 16.26 12.74
CA GLU A 10 -38.99 17.47 12.61
C GLU A 10 -38.67 18.05 14.00
N GLU A 11 -37.60 17.64 14.67
CA GLU A 11 -37.11 18.44 15.82
C GLU A 11 -35.63 18.30 16.24
N TRP A 12 -34.76 17.69 15.43
CA TRP A 12 -33.30 17.67 15.70
C TRP A 12 -32.43 18.09 14.51
N ALA A 13 -32.94 19.02 13.70
CA ALA A 13 -32.19 19.69 12.63
C ALA A 13 -31.24 20.77 13.20
N GLY A 14 -30.17 20.34 13.84
CA GLY A 14 -29.07 21.21 14.24
C GLY A 14 -27.86 20.34 14.53
N TYR A 15 -26.75 20.58 13.81
CA TYR A 15 -25.48 19.85 13.92
C TYR A 15 -25.36 18.53 13.13
N CYS A 16 -25.75 18.53 11.86
CA CYS A 16 -25.10 17.68 10.85
C CYS A 16 -24.66 18.57 9.69
N CYS A 17 -23.41 19.06 9.75
CA CYS A 17 -22.71 19.54 8.56
C CYS A 17 -22.50 18.35 7.65
N THR A 18 -23.44 18.13 6.74
CA THR A 18 -23.25 17.33 5.53
C THR A 18 -22.20 18.02 4.67
N TYR A 19 -20.96 17.53 4.71
CA TYR A 19 -20.04 17.75 3.60
C TYR A 19 -20.42 16.76 2.49
N ASP A 20 -21.48 17.14 1.78
CA ASP A 20 -21.83 16.59 0.48
C ASP A 20 -20.74 17.07 -0.49
N VAL A 21 -19.71 16.27 -0.74
CA VAL A 21 -18.77 16.53 -1.83
C VAL A 21 -19.40 16.00 -3.12
N HIS A 22 -20.55 16.60 -3.46
CA HIS A 22 -20.88 16.79 -4.86
C HIS A 22 -19.71 17.58 -5.46
N VAL A 23 -18.99 16.97 -6.40
CA VAL A 23 -18.12 17.69 -7.32
C VAL A 23 -19.03 18.51 -8.24
N HIS A 24 -19.73 19.47 -7.68
CA HIS A 24 -20.03 20.68 -8.40
C HIS A 24 -18.68 21.32 -8.65
N THR A 25 -18.37 21.52 -9.92
CA THR A 25 -17.52 22.63 -10.33
C THR A 25 -18.13 23.90 -9.76
N SER A 26 -17.82 24.19 -8.50
CA SER A 26 -17.94 25.53 -7.95
C SER A 26 -16.95 26.36 -8.75
N ALA A 27 -17.46 26.94 -9.84
CA ALA A 27 -16.93 28.18 -10.32
C ALA A 27 -16.93 29.09 -9.10
N CYS A 28 -15.76 29.30 -8.50
CA CYS A 28 -15.57 30.33 -7.52
C CYS A 28 -16.07 31.62 -8.20
N LEU A 29 -17.22 32.11 -7.76
CA LEU A 29 -17.68 33.46 -8.09
C LEU A 29 -16.74 34.39 -7.34
N PHE A 30 -15.59 34.65 -7.96
CA PHE A 30 -14.69 35.71 -7.53
C PHE A 30 -15.38 37.05 -7.82
N PRO A 31 -15.28 38.03 -6.91
CA PRO A 31 -15.73 39.39 -7.19
C PRO A 31 -15.11 39.86 -8.50
N GLU A 32 -15.91 40.46 -9.39
CA GLU A 32 -15.45 41.00 -10.67
C GLU A 32 -14.33 42.04 -10.43
N GLY A 33 -13.06 41.62 -10.56
CA GLY A 33 -11.95 42.54 -10.35
C GLY A 33 -10.54 41.96 -10.31
N GLU A 34 -10.34 40.68 -10.01
CA GLU A 34 -8.99 40.11 -9.92
C GLU A 34 -8.76 39.08 -11.05
N MET A 35 -8.07 39.51 -12.11
CA MET A 35 -7.43 38.57 -13.05
C MET A 35 -6.34 37.82 -12.30
N GLU A 36 -6.68 36.72 -11.63
CA GLU A 36 -5.67 35.74 -11.24
C GLU A 36 -4.97 35.27 -12.52
N ASN A 37 -3.66 35.52 -12.60
CA ASN A 37 -2.85 35.11 -13.74
C ASN A 37 -3.08 33.62 -14.03
N VAL A 38 -3.30 33.25 -15.30
CA VAL A 38 -3.48 31.84 -15.73
C VAL A 38 -2.40 30.93 -15.12
N THR A 39 -1.18 31.44 -14.95
CA THR A 39 -0.05 30.78 -14.29
C THR A 39 -0.32 30.38 -12.83
N THR A 40 -0.95 31.25 -12.01
CA THR A 40 -1.27 30.94 -10.60
C THR A 40 -2.37 29.90 -10.50
N LEU A 41 -3.40 29.99 -11.35
CA LEU A 41 -4.47 28.99 -11.40
C LEU A 41 -3.94 27.61 -11.84
N THR A 42 -3.00 27.58 -12.79
CA THR A 42 -2.37 26.35 -13.27
C THR A 42 -1.47 25.73 -12.20
N ALA A 43 -0.70 26.55 -11.48
CA ALA A 43 0.13 26.10 -10.37
C ALA A 43 -0.72 25.56 -9.20
N ALA A 44 -1.82 26.22 -8.84
CA ALA A 44 -2.74 25.75 -7.80
C ALA A 44 -3.40 24.41 -8.16
N ARG A 45 -3.84 24.24 -9.41
CA ARG A 45 -4.37 22.96 -9.91
C ARG A 45 -3.33 21.85 -9.87
N LEU A 46 -2.09 22.15 -10.26
CA LEU A 46 -0.99 21.18 -10.21
C LEU A 46 -0.67 20.79 -8.76
N ALA A 47 -0.61 21.77 -7.84
CA ALA A 47 -0.38 21.53 -6.43
C ALA A 47 -1.50 20.69 -5.80
N GLY A 48 -2.76 21.00 -6.11
CA GLY A 48 -3.92 20.22 -5.65
C GLY A 48 -3.89 18.78 -6.17
N LYS A 49 -3.51 18.57 -7.44
CA LYS A 49 -3.34 17.23 -8.02
C LYS A 49 -2.21 16.46 -7.35
N ILE A 50 -1.04 17.08 -7.17
CA ILE A 50 0.10 16.45 -6.48
C ILE A 50 -0.27 16.10 -5.04
N TRP A 51 -0.94 17.00 -4.33
CA TRP A 51 -1.40 16.73 -2.97
C TRP A 51 -2.39 15.56 -2.92
N GLY A 52 -3.35 15.50 -3.83
CA GLY A 52 -4.27 14.37 -3.96
C GLY A 52 -3.57 13.04 -4.23
N ASP A 53 -2.52 13.03 -5.06
CA ASP A 53 -1.75 11.82 -5.37
C ASP A 53 -0.83 11.38 -4.20
N VAL A 54 -0.33 12.34 -3.41
CA VAL A 54 0.67 12.09 -2.35
C VAL A 54 0.04 11.83 -0.98
N ARG A 55 -1.11 12.44 -0.67
CA ARG A 55 -1.80 12.31 0.62
C ARG A 55 -2.07 10.84 1.02
N PRO A 56 -2.49 9.92 0.12
CA PRO A 56 -2.63 8.50 0.43
C PRO A 56 -1.34 7.81 0.88
N LEU A 57 -0.16 8.30 0.48
CA LEU A 57 1.14 7.74 0.90
C LEU A 57 1.37 7.87 2.41
N PHE A 58 0.74 8.86 3.04
CA PHE A 58 0.90 9.18 4.46
C PHE A 58 -0.32 8.81 5.29
N TYR A 59 -1.23 7.97 4.76
CA TYR A 59 -2.47 7.59 5.43
C TYR A 59 -3.36 8.79 5.81
N LEU A 60 -3.20 9.91 5.12
CA LEU A 60 -3.98 11.13 5.35
C LEU A 60 -5.29 11.10 4.53
N GLU A 61 -5.93 9.93 4.45
CA GLU A 61 -7.18 9.73 3.72
C GLU A 61 -8.34 9.48 4.68
N LEU A 62 -9.49 10.04 4.34
CA LEU A 62 -10.72 9.82 5.08
C LEU A 62 -11.42 8.57 4.52
N PRO A 63 -12.14 7.79 5.36
CA PRO A 63 -12.95 6.67 4.86
C PRO A 63 -13.95 7.12 3.78
N SER A 64 -14.48 8.35 3.89
CA SER A 64 -15.39 8.93 2.91
C SER A 64 -14.76 9.20 1.54
N THR A 65 -13.42 9.34 1.46
CA THR A 65 -12.69 9.57 0.20
C THR A 65 -11.99 8.32 -0.33
N SER A 66 -12.00 7.22 0.44
CA SER A 66 -11.27 5.99 0.14
C SER A 66 -12.15 4.72 0.09
N SER A 67 -13.46 4.86 0.36
CA SER A 67 -14.43 3.77 0.25
C SER A 67 -15.24 3.91 -1.04
N PHE A 68 -15.22 2.87 -1.87
CA PHE A 68 -15.91 2.84 -3.17
C PHE A 68 -16.96 1.74 -3.18
N GLN A 69 -18.09 1.97 -3.85
CA GLN A 69 -19.14 0.94 -3.97
C GLN A 69 -18.79 -0.07 -5.07
N HIS A 70 -18.10 0.39 -6.11
CA HIS A 70 -17.72 -0.44 -7.24
C HIS A 70 -16.20 -0.49 -7.42
N VAL A 71 -15.68 -1.67 -7.77
CA VAL A 71 -14.24 -1.89 -8.03
C VAL A 71 -13.72 -1.00 -9.16
N THR A 72 -14.58 -0.63 -10.11
CA THR A 72 -14.23 0.28 -11.22
C THR A 72 -13.93 1.71 -10.79
N GLU A 73 -14.39 2.11 -9.60
CA GLU A 73 -14.16 3.44 -9.04
C GLU A 73 -12.85 3.50 -8.24
N VAL A 74 -12.31 2.35 -7.84
CA VAL A 74 -11.07 2.26 -7.06
C VAL A 74 -9.89 2.72 -7.93
N PRO A 75 -9.18 3.79 -7.54
CA PRO A 75 -8.03 4.25 -8.28
C PRO A 75 -6.90 3.21 -8.29
N ASP A 76 -6.16 3.14 -9.41
CA ASP A 76 -4.95 2.32 -9.48
C ASP A 76 -3.79 2.99 -8.71
N TYR A 77 -3.74 2.74 -7.40
CA TYR A 77 -2.70 3.26 -6.52
C TYR A 77 -1.30 2.77 -6.90
N LEU A 78 -1.16 1.61 -7.55
CA LEU A 78 0.16 1.16 -8.02
C LEU A 78 0.66 2.09 -9.12
N LYS A 79 -0.19 2.38 -10.10
CA LYS A 79 0.14 3.31 -11.18
C LYS A 79 0.44 4.73 -10.67
N GLN A 80 -0.29 5.20 -9.66
CA GLN A 80 -0.07 6.51 -9.06
C GLN A 80 1.28 6.61 -8.32
N VAL A 81 1.63 5.60 -7.52
CA VAL A 81 2.82 5.64 -6.65
C VAL A 81 4.13 5.30 -7.39
N THR A 82 4.05 4.48 -8.44
CA THR A 82 5.22 4.05 -9.22
C THR A 82 6.14 5.21 -9.66
N PRO A 83 5.65 6.31 -10.28
CA PRO A 83 6.52 7.42 -10.67
C PRO A 83 7.23 8.10 -9.49
N TYR A 84 6.54 8.26 -8.35
CA TYR A 84 7.15 8.84 -7.15
C TYR A 84 8.26 7.94 -6.58
N PHE A 85 8.05 6.62 -6.58
CA PHE A 85 9.06 5.68 -6.14
C PHE A 85 10.34 5.74 -6.99
N PHE A 86 10.21 5.77 -8.33
CA PHE A 86 11.35 5.95 -9.22
C PHE A 86 12.00 7.32 -9.07
N ALA A 87 11.20 8.38 -8.90
CA ALA A 87 11.73 9.72 -8.62
C ALA A 87 12.55 9.74 -7.32
N MET A 88 12.13 9.04 -6.27
CA MET A 88 12.88 8.91 -5.02
C MET A 88 14.19 8.14 -5.19
N ILE A 89 14.22 7.08 -6.01
CA ILE A 89 15.47 6.38 -6.37
C ILE A 89 16.44 7.34 -7.08
N LEU A 90 15.94 8.09 -8.07
CA LEU A 90 16.76 9.08 -8.79
C LEU A 90 17.25 10.19 -7.86
N LEU A 91 16.40 10.64 -6.94
CA LEU A 91 16.74 11.64 -5.93
C LEU A 91 17.82 11.12 -4.97
N GLU A 92 17.76 9.86 -4.54
CA GLU A 92 18.81 9.25 -3.72
C GLU A 92 20.16 9.27 -4.46
N VAL A 93 20.18 8.86 -5.73
CA VAL A 93 21.39 8.88 -6.57
C VAL A 93 21.92 10.30 -6.71
N PHE A 94 21.04 11.27 -6.96
CA PHE A 94 21.39 12.68 -7.10
C PHE A 94 21.95 13.29 -5.80
N ILE A 95 21.33 13.02 -4.64
CA ILE A 95 21.80 13.49 -3.34
C ILE A 95 23.17 12.89 -3.02
N ARG A 96 23.37 11.59 -3.26
CA ARG A 96 24.67 10.92 -3.08
C ARG A 96 25.75 11.57 -3.95
N TRP A 97 25.42 11.88 -5.20
CA TRP A 97 26.32 12.58 -6.12
C TRP A 97 26.69 13.99 -5.60
N MET A 98 25.69 14.80 -5.20
CA MET A 98 25.95 16.14 -4.66
C MET A 98 26.79 16.12 -3.38
N LYS A 99 26.57 15.12 -2.51
CA LYS A 99 27.29 14.98 -1.23
C LYS A 99 28.67 14.31 -1.38
N GLY A 100 29.09 13.93 -2.59
CA GLY A 100 30.33 13.20 -2.81
C GLY A 100 30.39 11.84 -2.09
N MET A 101 29.22 11.24 -1.83
CA MET A 101 29.13 9.94 -1.17
C MET A 101 29.60 8.82 -2.11
N PRO A 102 30.04 7.67 -1.57
CA PRO A 102 30.31 6.50 -2.38
C PRO A 102 29.11 6.15 -3.26
N ARG A 103 29.39 5.84 -4.54
CA ARG A 103 28.36 5.44 -5.49
C ARG A 103 27.74 4.12 -5.05
N VAL A 104 26.44 4.00 -5.28
CA VAL A 104 25.72 2.73 -5.09
C VAL A 104 26.37 1.67 -5.97
N ARG A 105 26.51 0.45 -5.47
CA ARG A 105 27.03 -0.65 -6.25
C ARG A 105 26.07 -0.96 -7.40
N PHE A 106 26.49 -0.62 -8.61
CA PHE A 106 25.63 -0.70 -9.80
C PHE A 106 25.14 -2.13 -10.06
N ASN A 107 25.98 -3.14 -9.79
CA ASN A 107 25.59 -4.55 -9.86
C ASN A 107 24.47 -4.91 -8.89
N ASP A 108 24.49 -4.39 -7.66
CA ASP A 108 23.44 -4.65 -6.67
C ASP A 108 22.11 -3.99 -7.06
N SER A 109 22.17 -2.78 -7.63
CA SER A 109 21.00 -2.10 -8.17
C SER A 109 20.36 -2.84 -9.35
N ILE A 110 21.19 -3.36 -10.29
CA ILE A 110 20.69 -4.19 -11.40
C ILE A 110 20.09 -5.50 -10.88
N ASN A 111 20.74 -6.16 -9.92
CA ASN A 111 20.22 -7.39 -9.34
C ASN A 111 18.87 -7.17 -8.65
N SER A 112 18.74 -6.08 -7.88
CA SER A 112 17.50 -5.73 -7.20
C SER A 112 16.37 -5.41 -8.18
N LEU A 113 16.66 -4.67 -9.26
CA LEU A 113 15.70 -4.41 -10.33
C LEU A 113 15.28 -5.69 -11.06
N SER A 114 16.26 -6.56 -11.35
CA SER A 114 16.02 -7.83 -12.04
C SER A 114 15.16 -8.76 -11.19
N ALA A 115 15.44 -8.86 -9.89
CA ALA A 115 14.61 -9.63 -8.94
C ALA A 115 13.16 -9.13 -8.91
N GLY A 116 12.95 -7.81 -8.88
CA GLY A 116 11.62 -7.21 -8.98
C GLY A 116 10.90 -7.56 -10.29
N LEU A 117 11.62 -7.55 -11.42
CA LEU A 117 11.05 -7.95 -12.72
C LEU A 117 10.68 -9.44 -12.74
N PHE A 118 11.53 -10.32 -12.21
CA PHE A 118 11.22 -11.74 -12.09
C PHE A 118 10.02 -12.01 -11.19
N LEU A 119 9.86 -11.26 -10.10
CA LEU A 119 8.66 -11.34 -9.27
C LEU A 119 7.41 -10.94 -10.07
N LEU A 120 7.46 -9.89 -10.89
CA LEU A 120 6.32 -9.49 -11.71
C LEU A 120 5.93 -10.59 -12.71
N LEU A 121 6.92 -11.19 -13.39
CA LEU A 121 6.68 -12.32 -14.30
C LEU A 121 6.06 -13.52 -13.56
N ALA A 122 6.60 -13.85 -12.39
CA ALA A 122 6.06 -14.93 -11.57
C ALA A 122 4.64 -14.66 -11.10
N LYS A 123 4.29 -13.41 -10.75
CA LYS A 123 2.92 -13.02 -10.40
C LYS A 123 1.94 -13.21 -11.55
N ILE A 124 2.37 -12.97 -12.80
CA ILE A 124 1.52 -13.20 -13.97
C ILE A 124 1.29 -14.70 -14.17
N LEU A 125 2.36 -15.51 -14.07
CA LEU A 125 2.29 -16.95 -14.32
C LEU A 125 1.60 -17.73 -13.20
N LEU A 126 1.87 -17.37 -11.94
CA LEU A 126 1.46 -18.13 -10.76
C LEU A 126 0.29 -17.49 -10.01
N GLY A 127 -0.05 -16.23 -10.29
CA GLY A 127 -1.16 -15.53 -9.62
C GLY A 127 -2.52 -16.17 -9.86
N GLY A 128 -2.71 -16.87 -10.98
CA GLY A 128 -3.94 -17.63 -11.22
C GLY A 128 -4.07 -18.84 -10.28
N ILE A 129 -2.95 -19.50 -9.96
CA ILE A 129 -2.90 -20.62 -9.01
C ILE A 129 -3.24 -20.11 -7.61
N ASP A 130 -2.65 -18.97 -7.22
CA ASP A 130 -2.91 -18.31 -5.94
C ASP A 130 -4.40 -18.04 -5.71
N ILE A 131 -5.06 -17.35 -6.66
CA ILE A 131 -6.49 -17.04 -6.59
C ILE A 131 -7.34 -18.32 -6.60
N SER A 132 -6.96 -19.30 -7.42
CA SER A 132 -7.70 -20.56 -7.51
C SER A 132 -7.65 -21.35 -6.20
N LEU A 133 -6.49 -21.37 -5.54
CA LEU A 133 -6.32 -22.03 -4.25
C LEU A 133 -7.12 -21.29 -3.17
N TYR A 134 -7.12 -19.96 -3.15
CA TYR A 134 -7.98 -19.17 -2.27
C TYR A 134 -9.46 -19.53 -2.44
N VAL A 135 -9.98 -19.52 -3.67
CA VAL A 135 -11.38 -19.87 -3.95
C VAL A 135 -11.70 -21.31 -3.55
N TRP A 136 -10.78 -22.24 -3.80
CA TRP A 136 -10.94 -23.64 -3.42
C TRP A 136 -11.02 -23.84 -1.91
N VAL A 137 -10.16 -23.16 -1.15
CA VAL A 137 -10.18 -23.19 0.32
C VAL A 137 -11.44 -22.53 0.85
N HIS A 138 -11.76 -21.32 0.39
CA HIS A 138 -12.92 -20.56 0.83
C HIS A 138 -14.22 -21.35 0.60
N SER A 139 -14.41 -21.91 -0.60
CA SER A 139 -15.63 -22.67 -0.95
C SER A 139 -15.87 -23.94 -0.13
N ARG A 140 -14.84 -24.49 0.55
CA ARG A 140 -14.92 -25.74 1.31
C ARG A 140 -14.81 -25.58 2.81
N PHE A 141 -14.05 -24.58 3.24
CA PHE A 141 -13.64 -24.41 4.64
C PHE A 141 -14.10 -23.08 5.23
N CYS A 142 -14.87 -22.25 4.51
CA CYS A 142 -15.49 -21.07 5.10
C CYS A 142 -16.52 -21.51 6.16
N VAL A 143 -16.23 -21.21 7.43
CA VAL A 143 -17.10 -21.53 8.57
C VAL A 143 -18.13 -20.42 8.81
N TYR A 144 -17.74 -19.17 8.59
CA TYR A 144 -18.57 -18.00 8.83
C TYR A 144 -18.20 -16.84 7.92
N GLU A 145 -19.21 -16.22 7.31
CA GLU A 145 -19.04 -15.01 6.51
C GLU A 145 -19.16 -13.77 7.41
N LEU A 146 -18.06 -13.03 7.56
CA LEU A 146 -18.03 -11.84 8.38
C LEU A 146 -18.68 -10.65 7.64
N PRO A 147 -19.57 -9.88 8.30
CA PRO A 147 -20.24 -8.75 7.69
C PRO A 147 -19.24 -7.64 7.35
N TRP A 148 -19.27 -7.16 6.11
CA TRP A 148 -18.34 -6.15 5.59
C TRP A 148 -18.51 -4.76 6.23
N ASP A 149 -19.73 -4.44 6.64
CA ASP A 149 -20.13 -3.16 7.27
C ASP A 149 -19.84 -3.11 8.77
N SER A 150 -19.33 -4.19 9.36
CA SER A 150 -18.96 -4.24 10.78
C SER A 150 -17.52 -3.80 11.01
N ALA A 151 -17.34 -2.77 11.83
CA ALA A 151 -16.01 -2.34 12.29
C ALA A 151 -15.23 -3.48 12.98
N LEU A 152 -15.93 -4.39 13.67
CA LEU A 152 -15.30 -5.53 14.33
C LEU A 152 -14.66 -6.50 13.33
N THR A 153 -15.31 -6.74 12.18
CA THR A 153 -14.75 -7.56 11.09
C THR A 153 -13.38 -7.03 10.66
N TRP A 154 -13.27 -5.71 10.49
CA TRP A 154 -12.04 -5.05 10.09
C TRP A 154 -10.96 -5.08 11.16
N ILE A 155 -11.33 -4.88 12.42
CA ILE A 155 -10.39 -4.98 13.55
C ILE A 155 -9.83 -6.40 13.65
N VAL A 156 -10.69 -7.42 13.58
CA VAL A 156 -10.27 -8.83 13.63
C VAL A 156 -9.41 -9.18 12.41
N ALA A 157 -9.80 -8.72 11.21
CA ALA A 157 -9.01 -8.93 10.00
C ALA A 157 -7.62 -8.27 10.10
N LEU A 158 -7.55 -7.04 10.60
CA LEU A 158 -6.29 -6.32 10.81
C LEU A 158 -5.36 -7.11 11.74
N LEU A 159 -5.85 -7.50 12.93
CA LEU A 159 -5.06 -8.25 13.91
C LEU A 159 -4.68 -9.64 13.41
N GLY A 160 -5.60 -10.32 12.71
CA GLY A 160 -5.36 -11.66 12.16
C GLY A 160 -4.30 -11.65 11.07
N VAL A 161 -4.38 -10.71 10.13
CA VAL A 161 -3.37 -10.53 9.07
C VAL A 161 -2.03 -10.13 9.66
N ASP A 162 -1.99 -9.19 10.60
CA ASP A 162 -0.74 -8.76 11.23
C ASP A 162 -0.06 -9.90 12.02
N CYS A 163 -0.84 -10.67 12.79
CA CYS A 163 -0.35 -11.85 13.49
C CYS A 163 0.16 -12.92 12.52
N GLY A 164 -0.59 -13.21 11.45
CA GLY A 164 -0.18 -14.15 10.42
C GLY A 164 1.11 -13.73 9.73
N TYR A 165 1.24 -12.45 9.39
CA TYR A 165 2.45 -11.88 8.82
C TYR A 165 3.65 -11.98 9.77
N TYR A 166 3.46 -11.66 11.05
CA TYR A 166 4.51 -11.82 12.07
C TYR A 166 5.04 -13.25 12.12
N TRP A 167 4.15 -14.25 12.24
CA TRP A 167 4.57 -15.65 12.30
C TRP A 167 5.23 -16.11 11.02
N PHE A 168 4.69 -15.73 9.86
CA PHE A 168 5.32 -16.02 8.59
C PHE A 168 6.74 -15.44 8.51
N HIS A 169 6.90 -14.17 8.86
CA HIS A 169 8.20 -13.50 8.83
C HIS A 169 9.18 -14.13 9.82
N ARG A 170 8.73 -14.48 11.03
CA ARG A 170 9.54 -15.21 12.02
C ARG A 170 9.99 -16.57 11.47
N MET A 171 9.07 -17.36 10.92
CA MET A 171 9.41 -18.64 10.30
C MET A 171 10.39 -18.47 9.13
N ALA A 172 10.30 -17.37 8.40
CA ALA A 172 11.25 -17.03 7.33
C ALA A 172 12.68 -16.78 7.83
N HIS A 173 12.87 -16.44 9.11
CA HIS A 173 14.18 -16.30 9.74
C HIS A 173 14.62 -17.53 10.57
N GLU A 174 13.69 -18.42 10.92
CA GLU A 174 13.97 -19.59 11.79
C GLU A 174 13.98 -20.95 11.05
N VAL A 175 13.35 -21.05 9.88
CA VAL A 175 13.19 -22.32 9.16
C VAL A 175 13.88 -22.26 7.79
N ASN A 176 14.79 -23.20 7.52
CA ASN A 176 15.62 -23.24 6.32
C ASN A 176 14.85 -23.10 4.99
N LEU A 177 13.68 -23.73 4.87
CA LEU A 177 12.85 -23.65 3.66
C LEU A 177 12.34 -22.22 3.42
N PHE A 178 11.82 -21.58 4.46
CA PHE A 178 11.30 -20.22 4.37
C PHE A 178 12.45 -19.19 4.28
N TRP A 179 13.58 -19.44 4.94
CA TRP A 179 14.80 -18.68 4.77
C TRP A 179 15.30 -18.73 3.32
N ALA A 180 15.34 -19.91 2.69
CA ALA A 180 15.76 -20.01 1.29
C ALA A 180 14.89 -19.16 0.36
N ALA A 181 13.59 -19.04 0.66
CA ALA A 181 12.67 -18.17 -0.06
C ALA A 181 12.80 -16.67 0.32
N HIS A 182 13.32 -16.34 1.50
CA HIS A 182 13.37 -14.97 2.04
C HIS A 182 14.75 -14.30 1.92
N GLN A 183 15.84 -15.06 1.96
CA GLN A 183 17.23 -14.58 1.95
C GLN A 183 17.54 -13.62 0.79
N THR A 184 16.88 -13.81 -0.37
CA THR A 184 17.06 -12.92 -1.53
C THR A 184 16.78 -11.47 -1.16
N HIS A 185 15.79 -11.22 -0.29
CA HIS A 185 15.47 -9.89 0.20
C HIS A 185 16.58 -9.29 1.06
N HIS A 186 17.22 -10.11 1.90
CA HIS A 186 18.30 -9.70 2.80
C HIS A 186 19.71 -9.79 2.20
N SER A 187 19.83 -10.20 0.94
CA SER A 187 21.14 -10.44 0.31
C SER A 187 21.83 -9.18 -0.24
N SER A 188 21.21 -8.00 -0.13
CA SER A 188 21.88 -6.74 -0.47
C SER A 188 22.68 -6.24 0.74
N GLU A 189 23.94 -5.90 0.51
CA GLU A 189 24.82 -5.27 1.51
C GLU A 189 24.59 -3.73 1.59
N ASP A 190 23.85 -3.17 0.63
CA ASP A 190 23.63 -1.73 0.50
C ASP A 190 22.20 -1.35 0.92
N TYR A 191 22.09 -0.37 1.84
CA TYR A 191 20.82 0.25 2.18
C TYR A 191 20.46 1.33 1.15
N THR A 192 19.80 0.93 0.07
CA THR A 192 19.31 1.83 -0.99
C THR A 192 17.82 1.63 -1.26
N LEU A 193 17.18 2.60 -1.91
CA LEU A 193 15.77 2.49 -2.32
C LEU A 193 15.55 1.39 -3.36
N SER A 194 16.55 1.08 -4.20
CA SER A 194 16.43 0.02 -5.19
C SER A 194 16.39 -1.37 -4.55
N THR A 195 17.00 -1.53 -3.37
CA THR A 195 16.94 -2.77 -2.57
C THR A 195 15.51 -3.17 -2.19
N ALA A 196 14.57 -2.20 -2.08
CA ALA A 196 13.16 -2.52 -1.82
C ALA A 196 12.50 -3.35 -2.95
N LEU A 197 13.02 -3.26 -4.18
CA LEU A 197 12.57 -4.06 -5.33
C LEU A 197 13.09 -5.51 -5.29
N ARG A 198 14.06 -5.80 -4.41
CA ARG A 198 14.68 -7.11 -4.28
C ARG A 198 13.78 -8.06 -3.50
N GLN A 199 12.79 -8.57 -4.21
CA GLN A 199 11.86 -9.57 -3.68
C GLN A 199 12.11 -10.92 -4.32
N SER A 200 11.92 -11.99 -3.54
CA SER A 200 12.07 -13.35 -4.04
C SER A 200 10.90 -13.73 -4.94
N THR A 201 11.18 -14.46 -6.02
CA THR A 201 10.13 -15.06 -6.87
C THR A 201 9.21 -16.00 -6.08
N CYS A 202 9.74 -16.68 -5.06
CA CYS A 202 8.94 -17.57 -4.21
C CYS A 202 7.97 -16.81 -3.28
N GLN A 203 8.10 -15.48 -3.17
CA GLN A 203 7.19 -14.65 -2.37
C GLN A 203 5.74 -14.74 -2.85
N VAL A 204 5.51 -15.10 -4.11
CA VAL A 204 4.15 -15.29 -4.66
C VAL A 204 3.36 -16.36 -3.90
N PHE A 205 4.04 -17.40 -3.40
CA PHE A 205 3.37 -18.46 -2.63
C PHE A 205 3.16 -18.09 -1.17
N THR A 206 3.99 -17.19 -0.65
CA THR A 206 3.90 -16.76 0.75
C THR A 206 2.99 -15.55 0.94
N SER A 207 2.64 -14.84 -0.14
CA SER A 207 1.64 -13.76 -0.09
C SER A 207 0.23 -14.23 0.23
N MET A 208 -0.05 -15.54 0.26
CA MET A 208 -1.34 -16.10 0.68
C MET A 208 -1.71 -15.76 2.13
N VAL A 209 -0.71 -15.56 2.99
CA VAL A 209 -0.91 -15.11 4.37
C VAL A 209 -1.24 -13.61 4.43
N ASN A 210 -0.84 -12.85 3.41
CA ASN A 210 -1.15 -11.44 3.22
C ASN A 210 -2.33 -11.30 2.25
N GLY A 211 -3.53 -11.69 2.70
CA GLY A 211 -4.74 -11.62 1.91
C GLY A 211 -4.91 -10.27 1.20
N GLY A 212 -5.16 -10.34 -0.12
CA GLY A 212 -5.54 -9.19 -0.95
C GLY A 212 -4.39 -8.23 -1.28
N ARG A 213 -4.26 -7.89 -2.57
CA ARG A 213 -3.34 -6.85 -3.02
C ARG A 213 -3.64 -5.53 -2.29
N GLY A 214 -2.82 -5.22 -1.30
CA GLY A 214 -2.94 -4.02 -0.47
C GLY A 214 -1.81 -3.89 0.54
N ARG A 215 -0.58 -3.79 0.02
CA ARG A 215 0.54 -2.97 0.55
C ARG A 215 0.54 -2.68 2.07
N TRP A 216 1.39 -3.37 2.83
CA TRP A 216 1.83 -2.94 4.16
C TRP A 216 3.35 -2.85 4.20
N GLY A 217 3.84 -1.72 4.70
CA GLY A 217 5.25 -1.33 4.68
C GLY A 217 6.11 -2.10 5.67
N ASN A 218 7.40 -2.16 5.35
CA ASN A 218 8.47 -2.58 6.25
C ASN A 218 8.42 -1.77 7.55
N TRP A 219 7.98 -2.39 8.64
CA TRP A 219 8.25 -1.89 9.98
C TRP A 219 9.62 -2.37 10.43
N ASN A 220 10.47 -1.40 10.77
CA ASN A 220 11.81 -1.60 11.30
C ASN A 220 11.67 -2.25 12.70
N LEU A 221 11.88 -3.57 12.79
CA LEU A 221 11.82 -4.36 14.03
C LEU A 221 13.13 -4.29 14.86
N SER A 222 14.02 -3.33 14.59
CA SER A 222 15.31 -3.16 15.28
C SER A 222 15.22 -2.73 16.75
N LEU A 223 14.02 -2.67 17.34
CA LEU A 223 13.80 -2.35 18.76
C LEU A 223 13.46 -3.58 19.64
N TRP A 224 13.36 -4.79 19.07
CA TRP A 224 12.88 -5.96 19.82
C TRP A 224 13.77 -7.21 19.77
N THR A 225 14.98 -7.12 19.24
CA THR A 225 16.00 -8.16 19.45
C THR A 225 16.91 -7.75 20.61
N PRO A 226 17.02 -8.56 21.69
CA PRO A 226 18.20 -8.49 22.52
C PRO A 226 19.40 -8.79 21.63
N LEU A 227 20.36 -7.86 21.57
CA LEU A 227 21.71 -8.13 21.12
C LEU A 227 22.26 -9.29 21.97
N ASN A 228 22.10 -10.52 21.52
CA ASN A 228 22.86 -11.68 21.99
C ASN A 228 22.59 -12.87 21.08
N THR A 229 23.39 -12.98 20.03
CA THR A 229 23.94 -14.26 19.59
C THR A 229 25.28 -13.97 18.96
N GLU A 230 26.33 -14.02 19.78
CA GLU A 230 27.63 -14.44 19.29
C GLU A 230 27.51 -15.86 18.74
N HIS A 231 27.19 -15.98 17.47
CA HIS A 231 27.48 -17.19 16.72
C HIS A 231 28.01 -16.76 15.35
N THR A 232 29.34 -16.70 15.28
CA THR A 232 30.17 -17.15 14.15
C THR A 232 29.39 -17.89 13.07
N PHE A 233 29.60 -17.53 11.79
CA PHE A 233 30.09 -18.34 10.66
C PHE A 233 30.11 -17.38 9.44
N LEU A 234 31.28 -17.05 8.86
CA LEU A 234 31.89 -17.73 7.70
C LEU A 234 30.88 -18.12 6.61
#